data_AF-I5D5I7-F1
#
_entry.id   AF-I5D5I7-F1
#
_cell.length_a   1.000
_cell.length_b   1.000
_cell.length_c   1.000
_cell.angle_alpha   90.00
_cell.angle_beta   90.00
_cell.angle_gamma   90.00
#
_symmetry.space_group_name_H-M   'P 1'
#
loop_
_entity.id
_entity.type
_entity.pdbx_description
1 polymer ?
#
loop_
_entity_poly.entity_id
_entity_poly.type
_entity_poly.pdbx_seq_one_letter_code
_entity_poly.pdbx_strand_id
1 'polypeptide(L)'
;MITNISLHNVLNYAMSDLEKYKFVATICRIEKASAKLDEKSSLLYSDRNKIHHRSRTFFSDKFNRALECLEENYKHLITKEFLEKENNYWYEEFYSKTTYYKYRKKAVNEFLAYYLDKDHMII
;
A
#
# COMPACT_ATOMS: atom_id res chain seq x y z
N MET A 1 -23.16 1.32 -2.13
CA MET A 1 -22.23 2.15 -2.93
C MET A 1 -22.30 3.64 -2.53
N ILE A 2 -22.29 3.96 -1.22
CA ILE A 2 -22.40 5.36 -0.70
C ILE A 2 -21.29 5.68 0.34
N THR A 3 -20.55 4.68 0.84
CA THR A 3 -19.55 4.82 1.91
C THR A 3 -18.26 5.55 1.49
N ASN A 4 -17.77 5.29 0.28
CA ASN A 4 -16.48 5.83 -0.20
C ASN A 4 -16.43 7.37 -0.30
N ILE A 5 -17.55 8.01 -0.66
CA ILE A 5 -17.61 9.48 -0.79
C ILE A 5 -17.49 10.15 0.59
N SER A 6 -18.10 9.55 1.62
CA SER A 6 -18.06 10.06 2.99
C SER A 6 -16.64 10.05 3.55
N LEU A 7 -15.92 8.93 3.41
CA LEU A 7 -14.59 8.79 3.98
C LEU A 7 -13.54 9.66 3.27
N HIS A 8 -13.60 9.76 1.94
CA HIS A 8 -12.73 10.67 1.18
C HIS A 8 -12.87 12.12 1.65
N ASN A 9 -14.10 12.56 1.93
CA ASN A 9 -14.37 13.91 2.42
C ASN A 9 -13.85 14.11 3.85
N VAL A 10 -14.02 13.13 4.73
CA VAL A 10 -13.45 13.17 6.08
C VAL A 10 -11.93 13.25 6.05
N LEU A 11 -11.27 12.45 5.19
CA LEU A 11 -9.81 12.47 5.05
C LEU A 11 -9.29 13.81 4.54
N ASN A 12 -9.99 14.45 3.59
CA ASN A 12 -9.63 15.79 3.10
C ASN A 12 -9.83 16.88 4.16
N TYR A 13 -10.79 16.72 5.06
CA TYR A 13 -10.99 17.63 6.18
C TYR A 13 -9.95 17.43 7.29
N ALA A 14 -9.63 16.17 7.60
CA ALA A 14 -8.80 15.82 8.75
C ALA A 14 -7.28 15.90 8.50
N MET A 15 -6.82 15.73 7.25
CA MET A 15 -5.40 15.67 6.91
C MET A 15 -5.07 16.40 5.61
N SER A 16 -3.92 17.08 5.59
CA SER A 16 -3.31 17.60 4.37
C SER A 16 -2.81 16.47 3.46
N ASP A 17 -2.62 16.77 2.17
CA ASP A 17 -2.08 15.80 1.21
C ASP A 17 -0.71 15.23 1.62
N LEU A 18 0.13 16.07 2.25
CA LEU A 18 1.45 15.65 2.73
C LEU A 18 1.35 14.69 3.92
N GLU A 19 0.40 14.92 4.84
CA GLU A 19 0.17 14.03 5.98
C GLU A 19 -0.34 12.67 5.51
N LYS A 20 -1.29 12.66 4.57
CA LYS A 20 -1.78 11.41 3.96
C LYS A 20 -0.66 10.65 3.27
N TYR A 21 0.17 11.34 2.48
CA TYR A 21 1.34 10.72 1.83
C TYR A 21 2.28 10.09 2.86
N LYS A 22 2.64 10.83 3.92
CA LYS A 22 3.49 10.33 5.00
C LYS A 22 2.84 9.15 5.74
N PHE A 23 1.52 9.16 5.88
CA PHE A 23 0.80 8.08 6.52
C PHE A 23 0.86 6.80 5.69
N VAL A 24 0.58 6.86 4.39
CA VAL A 24 0.73 5.70 3.49
C VAL A 24 2.16 5.18 3.46
N ALA A 25 3.16 6.07 3.40
CA ALA A 25 4.57 5.68 3.50
C ALA A 25 4.87 4.96 4.83
N THR A 26 4.28 5.41 5.93
CA THR A 26 4.44 4.79 7.24
C THR A 26 3.78 3.41 7.30
N ILE A 27 2.57 3.25 6.78
CA ILE A 27 1.86 1.97 6.67
C ILE A 27 2.74 0.98 5.89
N CYS A 28 3.19 1.35 4.69
CA CYS A 28 4.02 0.50 3.83
C CYS A 28 5.33 0.10 4.52
N ARG A 29 5.95 1.01 5.27
CA ARG A 29 7.18 0.71 6.02
C ARG A 29 6.93 -0.32 7.14
N ILE A 30 5.82 -0.19 7.86
CA ILE A 30 5.43 -1.12 8.93
C ILE A 30 5.13 -2.49 8.32
N GLU A 31 4.33 -2.56 7.26
CA GLU A 31 3.97 -3.79 6.55
C GLU A 31 5.22 -4.52 6.03
N LYS A 32 6.19 -3.79 5.45
CA LYS A 32 7.48 -4.37 5.05
C LYS A 32 8.32 -4.87 6.23
N ALA A 33 8.24 -4.20 7.37
CA ALA A 33 8.97 -4.63 8.56
C ALA A 33 8.35 -5.92 9.13
N SER A 34 7.02 -5.99 9.22
CA SER A 34 6.28 -7.17 9.64
C SER A 34 6.56 -8.37 8.73
N ALA A 35 6.46 -8.19 7.41
CA ALA A 35 6.74 -9.25 6.44
C ALA A 35 8.16 -9.84 6.58
N LYS A 36 9.16 -8.99 6.87
CA LYS A 36 10.55 -9.44 7.13
C LYS A 36 10.71 -10.19 8.45
N LEU A 37 9.95 -9.80 9.48
CA LEU A 37 9.95 -10.53 10.75
C LEU A 37 9.33 -11.92 10.59
N ASP A 38 8.24 -12.03 9.84
CA ASP A 38 7.59 -13.29 9.51
C ASP A 38 8.47 -14.19 8.64
N GLU A 39 9.17 -13.62 7.66
CA GLU A 39 10.15 -14.35 6.86
C GLU A 39 11.26 -14.90 7.76
N LYS A 40 11.86 -14.07 8.63
CA LYS A 40 12.91 -14.50 9.55
C LYS A 40 12.44 -15.58 10.51
N SER A 41 11.22 -15.45 11.07
CA SER A 41 10.68 -16.46 11.97
C SER A 41 10.46 -17.78 11.22
N SER A 42 9.91 -17.73 10.01
CA SER A 42 9.70 -18.93 9.18
C SER A 42 11.00 -19.68 8.86
N LEU A 43 12.10 -18.96 8.61
CA LEU A 43 13.42 -19.55 8.39
C LEU A 43 13.96 -20.27 9.65
N LEU A 44 13.70 -19.72 10.84
CA LEU A 44 14.09 -20.36 12.11
C LEU A 44 13.30 -21.65 12.40
N TYR A 45 12.06 -21.75 11.91
CA TYR A 45 11.22 -22.93 12.09
C TYR A 45 11.37 -23.98 10.97
N SER A 46 11.86 -23.60 9.78
CA SER A 46 11.90 -24.46 8.58
C SER A 46 13.12 -25.38 8.48
N ASP A 47 14.01 -25.40 9.48
CA ASP A 47 15.19 -26.28 9.49
C ASP A 47 14.84 -27.79 9.54
N ARG A 48 13.54 -28.15 9.62
CA ARG A 48 13.06 -29.54 9.58
C ARG A 48 12.35 -29.97 8.29
N ASN A 49 11.98 -29.06 7.37
CA ASN A 49 11.34 -29.47 6.11
C ASN A 49 11.62 -28.45 5.00
N LYS A 50 12.48 -28.84 4.04
CA LYS A 50 12.75 -28.09 2.80
C LYS A 50 11.50 -28.05 1.93
N ILE A 51 10.67 -27.04 2.10
CA ILE A 51 9.58 -26.72 1.17
C ILE A 51 9.98 -25.45 0.41
N HIS A 52 9.90 -25.52 -0.92
CA HIS A 52 10.27 -24.45 -1.85
C HIS A 52 9.65 -23.09 -1.47
N HIS A 53 10.48 -22.16 -0.99
CA HIS A 53 10.11 -20.77 -0.75
C HIS A 53 9.89 -20.04 -2.08
N ARG A 54 8.65 -20.03 -2.58
CA ARG A 54 8.17 -18.85 -3.30
C ARG A 54 7.98 -17.76 -2.24
N SER A 55 8.74 -16.67 -2.36
CA SER A 55 8.60 -15.48 -1.52
C SER A 55 7.16 -14.97 -1.61
N ARG A 56 6.30 -15.43 -0.70
CA ARG A 56 5.04 -14.76 -0.40
C ARG A 56 5.43 -13.62 0.53
N THR A 57 5.45 -12.41 0.00
CA THR A 57 5.50 -11.21 0.83
C THR A 57 4.22 -11.20 1.66
N PHE A 58 4.30 -11.65 2.92
CA PHE A 58 3.16 -11.65 3.84
C PHE A 58 2.93 -10.23 4.34
N PHE A 59 2.30 -9.40 3.50
CA PHE A 59 1.62 -8.21 4.00
C PHE A 59 0.32 -8.60 4.67
N SER A 60 -0.18 -7.77 5.58
CA SER A 60 -1.45 -8.05 6.26
C SER A 60 -2.61 -8.17 5.26
N ASP A 61 -3.61 -8.99 5.58
CA ASP A 61 -4.81 -9.13 4.74
C ASP A 61 -5.50 -7.79 4.52
N LYS A 62 -5.49 -6.94 5.56
CA LYS A 62 -6.02 -5.58 5.49
C LYS A 62 -5.29 -4.74 4.43
N PHE A 63 -3.96 -4.78 4.42
CA PHE A 63 -3.15 -4.07 3.44
C PHE A 63 -3.35 -4.62 2.02
N ASN A 64 -3.34 -5.95 1.87
CA ASN A 64 -3.55 -6.59 0.56
C ASN A 64 -4.92 -6.24 -0.02
N ARG A 65 -5.99 -6.33 0.79
CA ARG A 65 -7.34 -5.94 0.36
C ARG A 65 -7.38 -4.47 -0.10
N ALA A 66 -6.77 -3.57 0.67
CA ALA A 66 -6.71 -2.15 0.29
C ALA A 66 -5.97 -1.93 -1.03
N LEU A 67 -4.88 -2.67 -1.29
CA LEU A 67 -4.18 -2.64 -2.57
C LEU A 67 -4.98 -3.25 -3.72
N GLU A 68 -5.73 -4.33 -3.48
CA GLU A 68 -6.55 -5.00 -4.49
C GLU A 68 -7.78 -4.18 -4.90
N CYS A 69 -8.26 -3.29 -4.03
CA CYS A 69 -9.34 -2.36 -4.35
C CYS A 69 -8.88 -1.18 -5.23
N LEU A 70 -7.58 -0.96 -5.40
CA LEU A 70 -7.06 0.10 -6.26
C LEU A 70 -7.14 -0.28 -7.74
N GLU A 71 -7.36 0.72 -8.59
CA GLU A 71 -7.09 0.57 -10.02
C GLU A 71 -5.64 0.17 -10.28
N GLU A 72 -5.38 -0.61 -11.33
CA GLU A 72 -4.06 -1.19 -11.62
C GLU A 72 -2.94 -0.13 -11.66
N ASN A 73 -3.22 1.03 -12.27
CA ASN A 73 -2.26 2.15 -12.32
C ASN A 73 -1.91 2.70 -10.93
N TYR A 74 -2.89 2.77 -10.03
CA TYR A 74 -2.68 3.27 -8.67
C TYR A 74 -2.01 2.22 -7.80
N LYS A 75 -2.38 0.95 -7.95
CA LYS A 75 -1.68 -0.17 -7.31
C LYS A 75 -0.20 -0.21 -7.71
N HIS A 76 0.08 -0.09 -9.01
CA HIS A 76 1.45 0.01 -9.53
C HIS A 76 2.19 1.19 -8.90
N LEU A 77 1.55 2.37 -8.87
CA LEU A 77 2.13 3.57 -8.28
C LEU A 77 2.45 3.40 -6.79
N ILE A 78 1.52 2.90 -5.96
CA ILE A 78 1.75 2.67 -4.53
C ILE A 78 2.90 1.66 -4.34
N THR A 79 2.93 0.61 -5.15
CA THR A 79 3.97 -0.44 -5.08
C THR A 79 5.34 0.15 -5.38
N LYS A 80 5.50 0.86 -6.50
CA LYS A 80 6.76 1.49 -6.91
C LYS A 80 7.22 2.56 -5.92
N GLU A 81 6.32 3.45 -5.53
CA GLU A 81 6.64 4.62 -4.69
C GLU A 81 7.05 4.22 -3.26
N PHE A 82 6.39 3.22 -2.67
CA PHE A 82 6.53 2.94 -1.24
C PHE A 82 7.10 1.55 -0.91
N LEU A 83 6.87 0.56 -1.78
CA LEU A 83 7.28 -0.82 -1.52
C LEU A 83 8.61 -1.19 -2.17
N GLU A 84 8.88 -0.67 -3.35
CA GLU A 84 10.13 -0.91 -4.07
C GLU A 84 11.22 0.09 -3.65
N LYS A 85 12.49 -0.27 -3.89
CA LYS A 85 13.63 0.64 -3.70
C LYS A 85 14.02 1.19 -5.06
N GLU A 86 13.37 2.26 -5.49
CA GLU A 86 13.70 2.91 -6.75
C GLU A 86 14.25 4.32 -6.56
N ASN A 87 14.82 4.88 -7.62
CA ASN A 87 15.34 6.25 -7.63
C ASN A 87 14.18 7.27 -7.57
N ASN A 88 14.45 8.52 -7.19
CA ASN A 88 13.42 9.55 -7.02
C ASN A 88 12.66 9.97 -8.31
N TYR A 89 13.11 9.50 -9.47
CA TYR A 89 12.63 9.83 -10.81
C TYR A 89 12.10 8.62 -11.58
N TRP A 90 11.87 7.49 -10.91
CA TRP A 90 11.36 6.25 -11.52
C TRP A 90 10.09 6.47 -12.35
N TYR A 91 9.28 7.44 -11.97
CA TYR A 91 8.01 7.75 -12.64
C TYR A 91 8.18 8.28 -14.06
N GLU A 92 9.35 8.80 -14.44
CA GLU A 92 9.58 9.39 -15.77
C GLU A 92 9.48 8.35 -16.90
N GLU A 93 9.64 7.06 -16.57
CA GLU A 93 9.48 5.94 -17.51
C GLU A 93 8.01 5.66 -17.86
N PHE A 94 7.07 6.10 -17.01
CA PHE A 94 5.65 5.74 -17.10
C PHE A 94 4.71 6.94 -17.25
N TYR A 95 5.11 8.09 -16.69
CA TYR A 95 4.23 9.24 -16.53
C TYR A 95 5.00 10.54 -16.79
N SER A 96 4.31 11.53 -17.35
CA SER A 96 4.78 12.91 -17.24
C SER A 96 4.75 13.37 -15.78
N LYS A 97 5.64 14.28 -15.40
CA LYS A 97 5.75 14.81 -14.02
C LYS A 97 4.41 15.30 -13.45
N THR A 98 3.63 16.03 -14.24
CA THR A 98 2.31 16.55 -13.82
C THR A 98 1.30 15.42 -13.61
N THR A 99 1.29 14.42 -14.49
CA THR A 99 0.43 13.23 -14.38
C THR A 99 0.79 12.42 -13.15
N TYR A 100 2.08 12.19 -12.92
CA TYR A 100 2.58 11.47 -11.75
C TYR A 100 2.09 12.09 -10.45
N TYR A 101 2.29 13.39 -10.23
CA TYR A 101 1.86 14.02 -8.98
C TYR A 101 0.34 13.98 -8.79
N LYS A 102 -0.43 14.14 -9.88
CA LYS A 102 -1.89 14.04 -9.84
C LYS A 102 -2.34 12.61 -9.48
N TYR A 103 -1.76 11.60 -10.13
CA TYR A 103 -2.12 10.21 -9.92
C TYR A 103 -1.66 9.72 -8.56
N ARG A 104 -0.48 10.11 -8.10
CA ARG A 104 0.02 9.79 -6.77
C ARG A 104 -0.90 10.32 -5.68
N LYS A 105 -1.37 11.58 -5.81
CA LYS A 105 -2.33 12.15 -4.86
C LYS A 105 -3.63 11.33 -4.83
N LYS A 106 -4.16 10.94 -5.99
CA LYS A 106 -5.36 10.12 -6.09
C LYS A 106 -5.16 8.73 -5.48
N ALA A 107 -4.10 8.03 -5.86
CA ALA A 107 -3.74 6.72 -5.35
C ALA A 107 -3.61 6.72 -3.83
N VAL A 108 -2.95 7.73 -3.25
CA VAL A 108 -2.83 7.90 -1.78
C VAL A 108 -4.20 8.08 -1.12
N ASN A 109 -5.05 8.93 -1.69
CA ASN A 109 -6.39 9.17 -1.14
C ASN A 109 -7.27 7.91 -1.19
N GLU A 110 -7.30 7.23 -2.33
CA GLU A 110 -8.09 6.00 -2.51
C GLU A 110 -7.57 4.87 -1.64
N PHE A 111 -6.25 4.68 -1.57
CA PHE A 111 -5.66 3.67 -0.70
C PHE A 111 -6.06 3.89 0.76
N LEU A 112 -5.97 5.14 1.26
CA LEU A 112 -6.39 5.44 2.63
C LEU A 112 -7.89 5.24 2.84
N ALA A 113 -8.73 5.54 1.84
CA ALA A 113 -10.15 5.27 1.94
C ALA A 113 -10.39 3.76 2.14
N TYR A 114 -9.81 2.90 1.29
CA TYR A 114 -9.96 1.45 1.44
C TYR A 114 -9.31 0.90 2.72
N TYR A 115 -8.15 1.42 3.11
CA TYR A 115 -7.42 0.94 4.29
C TYR A 115 -8.08 1.37 5.61
N LEU A 116 -8.74 2.53 5.66
CA LEU A 116 -9.39 3.01 6.88
C LEU A 116 -10.86 2.64 6.96
N ASP A 117 -11.46 2.19 5.85
CA ASP A 117 -12.81 1.66 5.87
C ASP A 117 -12.91 0.45 6.81
N LYS A 118 -13.79 0.57 7.81
CA LYS A 118 -13.99 -0.45 8.85
C LYS A 118 -14.94 -1.55 8.38
N ASP A 119 -15.74 -1.28 7.34
CA ASP A 119 -16.84 -2.15 6.93
C ASP A 119 -16.42 -3.21 5.89
N HIS A 120 -15.17 -3.20 5.42
CA HIS A 120 -14.62 -4.24 4.54
C HIS A 120 -13.91 -5.39 5.29
N MET A 121 -14.13 -5.49 6.61
CA MET A 121 -13.62 -6.57 7.47
C MET A 121 -14.43 -7.88 7.39
N ILE A 122 -15.41 -7.99 6.48
CA ILE A 122 -16.26 -9.18 6.34
C ILE A 122 -16.30 -9.62 4.87
N ILE A 123 -15.46 -10.60 4.52
CA ILE A 123 -15.81 -11.73 3.63
C ILE A 123 -15.03 -12.93 4.14
#